data_AF-A0A4U0XSC4-F1
#
_entry.id   AF-A0A4U0XSC4-F1
#
_cell.length_a   1.000
_cell.length_b   1.000
_cell.length_c   1.000
_cell.angle_alpha   90.00
_cell.angle_beta   90.00
_cell.angle_gamma   90.00
#
_symmetry.space_group_name_H-M   'P 1'
#
loop_
_entity.id
_entity.type
_entity.pdbx_description
1 polymer ?
#
loop_
_entity_poly.entity_id
_entity_poly.type
_entity_poly.pdbx_seq_one_letter_code
_entity_poly.pdbx_strand_id
1 'polypeptide(L)'
;ELFDPWYSHTPDRSDVYWRNALENPSLVQLDHRILATTTFTAVMALWAYSRFPRPVRTALPAPARKAVTAVTTLVWLQVTLGISTLLYLVPVPLAAAHQAGALALLTETIVLGSRVWVPRRAVRLVARRVAEVGTAGLATGSAAVRAQVGRAGRRGPGAMLAARTGGVEKV
;
A
#
# COMPACT_ATOMS: atom_id res chain seq x y z
N GLU A 1 -27.22 -26.14 -22.76
CA GLU A 1 -26.74 -24.88 -23.37
C GLU A 1 -25.54 -24.28 -22.65
N LEU A 2 -25.58 -24.04 -21.33
CA LEU A 2 -24.41 -23.52 -20.61
C LEU A 2 -23.40 -24.60 -20.18
N PHE A 3 -23.87 -25.74 -19.64
CA PHE A 3 -23.02 -26.88 -19.27
C PHE A 3 -23.25 -28.05 -20.24
N ASP A 4 -22.72 -27.92 -21.44
CA ASP A 4 -22.87 -28.95 -22.48
C ASP A 4 -21.84 -30.07 -22.26
N PRO A 5 -22.28 -31.35 -22.16
CA PRO A 5 -21.37 -32.50 -22.10
C PRO A 5 -20.45 -32.61 -23.32
N TRP A 6 -20.77 -31.96 -24.44
CA TRP A 6 -19.94 -31.93 -25.66
C TRP A 6 -18.51 -31.43 -25.41
N TYR A 7 -18.33 -30.48 -24.50
CA TYR A 7 -17.00 -29.96 -24.16
C TYR A 7 -16.25 -30.87 -23.16
N SER A 8 -16.89 -31.90 -22.61
CA SER A 8 -16.23 -32.86 -21.72
C SER A 8 -15.37 -33.83 -22.52
N HIS A 9 -14.11 -33.97 -22.13
CA HIS A 9 -13.19 -34.94 -22.73
C HIS A 9 -12.98 -36.16 -21.84
N THR A 10 -13.45 -36.11 -20.58
CA THR A 10 -13.34 -37.23 -19.65
C THR A 10 -14.64 -38.04 -19.55
N PRO A 11 -14.58 -39.38 -19.42
CA PRO A 11 -15.78 -40.22 -19.35
C PRO A 11 -16.65 -39.93 -18.11
N ASP A 12 -16.04 -39.43 -17.04
CA ASP A 12 -16.67 -39.11 -15.76
C ASP A 12 -17.29 -37.70 -15.70
N ARG A 13 -17.12 -36.88 -16.74
CA ARG A 13 -17.66 -35.51 -16.86
C ARG A 13 -17.26 -34.55 -15.73
N SER A 14 -16.20 -34.85 -15.00
CA SER A 14 -15.67 -33.96 -13.97
C SER A 14 -15.10 -32.68 -14.55
N ASP A 15 -14.68 -32.69 -15.81
CA ASP A 15 -14.13 -31.53 -16.51
C ASP A 15 -15.17 -30.59 -17.12
N VAL A 16 -16.47 -30.96 -17.08
CA VAL A 16 -17.53 -30.23 -17.77
C VAL A 16 -17.62 -28.77 -17.33
N TYR A 17 -17.38 -28.48 -16.05
CA TYR A 17 -17.53 -27.14 -15.50
C TYR A 17 -16.43 -26.17 -15.95
N TRP A 18 -15.15 -26.56 -15.81
CA TRP A 18 -14.04 -25.68 -16.17
C TRP A 18 -13.85 -25.59 -17.68
N ARG A 19 -14.15 -26.68 -18.43
CA ARG A 19 -14.11 -26.64 -19.89
C ARG A 19 -15.22 -25.80 -20.47
N ASN A 20 -16.46 -25.95 -19.99
CA ASN A 20 -17.54 -25.08 -20.45
C ASN A 20 -17.26 -23.61 -20.10
N ALA A 21 -16.67 -23.30 -18.93
CA ALA A 21 -16.29 -21.93 -18.59
C ALA A 21 -15.26 -21.31 -19.57
N LEU A 22 -14.36 -22.10 -20.17
CA LEU A 22 -13.29 -21.62 -21.04
C LEU A 22 -13.51 -21.84 -22.54
N GLU A 23 -14.28 -22.87 -22.91
CA GLU A 23 -14.44 -23.34 -24.29
C GLU A 23 -15.84 -23.00 -24.83
N ASN A 24 -16.87 -22.87 -23.97
CA ASN A 24 -18.22 -22.52 -24.42
C ASN A 24 -18.32 -21.00 -24.66
N PRO A 25 -18.56 -20.54 -25.90
CA PRO A 25 -18.53 -19.11 -26.25
C PRO A 25 -19.55 -18.28 -25.46
N SER A 26 -20.68 -18.86 -25.08
CA SER A 26 -21.70 -18.16 -24.27
C SER A 26 -21.24 -17.94 -22.83
N LEU A 27 -20.55 -18.91 -22.23
CA LEU A 27 -20.00 -18.78 -20.88
C LEU A 27 -18.79 -17.87 -20.84
N VAL A 28 -17.87 -17.96 -21.81
CA VAL A 28 -16.73 -17.04 -21.90
C VAL A 28 -17.20 -15.59 -21.98
N GLN A 29 -18.27 -15.31 -22.72
CA GLN A 29 -18.87 -13.97 -22.78
C GLN A 29 -19.52 -13.55 -21.45
N LEU A 30 -20.23 -14.46 -20.78
CA LEU A 30 -20.80 -14.19 -19.47
C LEU A 30 -19.71 -13.90 -18.43
N ASP A 31 -18.68 -14.74 -18.36
CA ASP A 31 -17.55 -14.59 -17.45
C ASP A 31 -16.81 -13.28 -17.70
N HIS A 32 -16.58 -12.94 -18.98
CA HIS A 32 -15.99 -11.65 -19.34
C HIS A 32 -16.84 -10.47 -18.86
N ARG A 33 -18.18 -10.52 -19.01
CA ARG A 33 -19.09 -9.47 -18.53
C ARG A 33 -19.06 -9.34 -17.01
N ILE A 34 -19.06 -10.46 -16.29
CA ILE A 34 -18.98 -10.49 -14.83
C ILE A 34 -17.63 -9.91 -14.38
N LEU A 35 -16.52 -10.34 -14.97
CA LEU A 35 -15.18 -9.83 -14.65
C LEU A 35 -15.04 -8.35 -14.99
N ALA A 36 -15.57 -7.88 -16.13
CA ALA A 36 -15.53 -6.48 -16.51
C ALA A 36 -16.32 -5.59 -15.55
N THR A 37 -17.56 -5.98 -15.23
CA THR A 37 -18.44 -5.20 -14.33
C THR A 37 -17.93 -5.20 -12.88
N THR A 38 -17.46 -6.34 -12.37
CA THR A 38 -16.87 -6.43 -11.03
C THR A 38 -15.57 -5.64 -10.93
N THR A 39 -14.68 -5.72 -11.92
CA THR A 39 -13.43 -4.94 -11.97
C THR A 39 -13.72 -3.45 -12.01
N PHE A 40 -14.61 -2.99 -12.90
CA PHE A 40 -14.99 -1.58 -12.99
C PHE A 40 -15.56 -1.08 -11.66
N THR A 41 -16.49 -1.82 -11.07
CA THR A 41 -17.10 -1.47 -9.78
C THR A 41 -16.06 -1.43 -8.67
N ALA A 42 -15.15 -2.39 -8.59
CA ALA A 42 -14.08 -2.44 -7.60
C ALA A 42 -13.11 -1.25 -7.72
N VAL A 43 -12.72 -0.87 -8.95
CA VAL A 43 -11.85 0.28 -9.19
C VAL A 43 -12.56 1.59 -8.85
N MET A 44 -13.84 1.75 -9.20
CA MET A 44 -14.61 2.94 -8.81
C MET A 44 -14.80 3.02 -7.29
N ALA A 45 -15.07 1.90 -6.64
CA ALA A 45 -15.15 1.82 -5.18
C ALA A 45 -13.81 2.18 -4.52
N LEU A 46 -12.68 1.71 -5.06
CA LEU A 46 -11.34 2.06 -4.61
C LEU A 46 -11.04 3.56 -4.79
N TRP A 47 -11.42 4.13 -5.93
CA TRP A 47 -11.30 5.56 -6.18
C TRP A 47 -12.13 6.38 -5.19
N ALA A 48 -13.38 6.01 -4.98
CA ALA A 48 -14.28 6.62 -3.99
C ALA A 48 -13.69 6.53 -2.58
N TYR A 49 -13.23 5.34 -2.17
CA TYR A 49 -12.60 5.09 -0.88
C TYR A 49 -11.30 5.87 -0.68
N SER A 50 -10.55 6.13 -1.75
CA SER A 50 -9.36 6.99 -1.69
C SER A 50 -9.68 8.47 -1.49
N ARG A 51 -10.90 8.94 -1.80
CA ARG A 51 -11.26 10.37 -1.87
C ARG A 51 -12.21 10.84 -0.78
N PHE A 52 -13.20 10.03 -0.41
CA PHE A 52 -14.26 10.44 0.54
C PHE A 52 -13.85 10.38 2.01
N PRO A 53 -13.26 9.27 2.53
CA PRO A 53 -12.88 9.19 3.93
C PRO A 53 -11.69 10.11 4.23
N ARG A 54 -11.90 11.10 5.11
CA ARG A 54 -10.85 12.01 5.61
C ARG A 54 -9.57 11.30 6.10
N PRO A 55 -9.63 10.22 6.91
CA PRO A 55 -8.41 9.56 7.41
C PRO A 55 -7.61 8.87 6.29
N VAL A 56 -8.28 8.31 5.29
CA VAL A 56 -7.63 7.66 4.13
C VAL A 56 -6.98 8.72 3.24
N ARG A 57 -7.67 9.84 3.05
CA ARG A 57 -7.17 10.96 2.24
C ARG A 57 -5.92 11.61 2.83
N THR A 58 -5.77 11.67 4.15
CA THR A 58 -4.56 12.23 4.78
C THR A 58 -3.42 11.22 4.86
N ALA A 59 -3.74 9.93 5.03
CA ALA A 59 -2.74 8.86 5.15
C ALA A 59 -2.14 8.39 3.82
N LEU A 60 -2.79 8.63 2.67
CA LEU A 60 -2.29 8.13 1.39
C LEU A 60 -1.00 8.85 0.95
N PRO A 61 0.10 8.13 0.65
CA PRO A 61 1.29 8.76 0.08
C PRO A 61 1.02 9.24 -1.37
N ALA A 62 1.69 10.32 -1.78
CA ALA A 62 1.59 10.88 -3.14
C ALA A 62 1.71 9.83 -4.29
N PRO A 63 2.66 8.87 -4.25
CA PRO A 63 2.75 7.83 -5.28
C PRO A 63 1.55 6.86 -5.32
N ALA A 64 0.87 6.61 -4.19
CA ALA A 64 -0.33 5.79 -4.15
C ALA A 64 -1.53 6.53 -4.76
N ARG A 65 -1.68 7.85 -4.50
CA ARG A 65 -2.73 8.67 -5.14
C ARG A 65 -2.62 8.70 -6.66
N LYS A 66 -1.38 8.82 -7.17
CA LYS A 66 -1.11 8.77 -8.60
C LYS A 66 -1.51 7.41 -9.19
N ALA A 67 -1.14 6.32 -8.52
CA ALA A 67 -1.49 4.96 -8.96
C ALA A 67 -3.00 4.71 -8.94
N VAL A 68 -3.74 5.14 -7.90
CA VAL A 68 -5.22 5.06 -7.89
C VAL A 68 -5.83 5.81 -9.08
N THR A 69 -5.31 7.00 -9.39
CA THR A 69 -5.79 7.79 -10.53
C THR A 69 -5.47 7.10 -11.86
N ALA A 70 -4.27 6.52 -12.00
CA ALA A 70 -3.87 5.78 -13.19
C ALA A 70 -4.77 4.55 -13.44
N VAL A 71 -5.02 3.72 -12.42
CA VAL A 71 -5.93 2.56 -12.52
C VAL A 71 -7.35 2.99 -12.88
N THR A 72 -7.82 4.12 -12.32
CA THR A 72 -9.13 4.69 -12.65
C THR A 72 -9.20 5.13 -14.12
N THR A 73 -8.17 5.80 -14.64
CA THR A 73 -8.13 6.20 -16.05
C THR A 73 -8.06 4.99 -16.98
N LEU A 74 -7.25 3.97 -16.64
CA LEU A 74 -7.14 2.75 -17.43
C LEU A 74 -8.45 1.96 -17.49
N VAL A 75 -9.22 1.90 -16.40
CA VAL A 75 -10.49 1.15 -16.42
C VAL A 75 -11.53 1.84 -17.29
N TRP A 76 -11.57 3.17 -17.30
CA TRP A 76 -12.40 3.94 -18.23
C TRP A 76 -12.00 3.71 -19.68
N LEU A 77 -10.70 3.76 -19.97
CA LEU A 77 -10.18 3.44 -21.30
C LEU A 77 -10.59 2.02 -21.74
N GLN A 78 -10.52 1.04 -20.83
CA GLN A 78 -10.93 -0.33 -21.14
C GLN A 78 -12.42 -0.46 -21.46
N VAL A 79 -13.29 0.22 -20.72
CA VAL A 79 -14.72 0.22 -21.02
C VAL A 79 -14.99 0.88 -22.37
N THR A 80 -14.35 2.02 -22.66
CA THR A 80 -14.47 2.69 -23.96
C THR A 80 -13.98 1.81 -25.12
N LEU A 81 -12.83 1.16 -24.97
CA LEU A 81 -12.31 0.21 -25.97
C LEU A 81 -13.25 -0.99 -26.14
N GLY A 82 -13.76 -1.55 -25.05
CA GLY A 82 -14.71 -2.67 -25.08
C GLY A 82 -15.99 -2.31 -25.84
N ILE A 83 -16.60 -1.17 -25.55
CA ILE A 83 -17.77 -0.67 -26.30
C ILE A 83 -17.41 -0.44 -27.77
N SER A 84 -16.25 0.14 -28.05
CA SER A 84 -15.79 0.38 -29.42
C SER A 84 -15.61 -0.92 -30.21
N THR A 85 -15.12 -1.99 -29.59
CA THR A 85 -15.03 -3.30 -30.26
C THR A 85 -16.39 -3.84 -30.69
N LEU A 86 -17.45 -3.57 -29.93
CA LEU A 86 -18.81 -3.97 -30.32
C LEU A 86 -19.33 -3.12 -31.48
N LEU A 87 -19.10 -1.79 -31.45
CA LEU A 87 -19.57 -0.88 -32.48
C LEU A 87 -18.92 -1.11 -33.84
N TYR A 88 -17.63 -1.49 -33.87
CA TYR A 88 -16.87 -1.68 -35.09
C TYR A 88 -16.79 -3.14 -35.57
N LEU A 89 -17.63 -4.05 -35.05
CA LEU A 89 -17.60 -5.49 -35.36
C LEU A 89 -16.21 -6.14 -35.14
N VAL A 90 -15.64 -5.90 -33.96
CA VAL A 90 -14.39 -6.50 -33.44
C VAL A 90 -13.23 -6.43 -34.46
N PRO A 91 -12.79 -5.22 -34.85
CA PRO A 91 -11.63 -5.11 -35.70
C PRO A 91 -10.39 -5.53 -34.88
N VAL A 92 -9.55 -6.38 -35.48
CA VAL A 92 -8.35 -6.96 -34.85
C VAL A 92 -7.49 -5.93 -34.09
N PRO A 93 -7.16 -4.74 -34.61
CA PRO A 93 -6.34 -3.78 -33.86
C PRO A 93 -7.02 -3.25 -32.60
N LEU A 94 -8.33 -3.02 -32.59
CA LEU A 94 -9.04 -2.57 -31.38
C LEU A 94 -9.15 -3.71 -30.36
N ALA A 95 -9.38 -4.94 -30.82
CA ALA A 95 -9.41 -6.11 -29.95
C ALA A 95 -8.05 -6.35 -29.29
N ALA A 96 -6.95 -6.24 -30.05
CA ALA A 96 -5.60 -6.33 -29.52
C ALA A 96 -5.27 -5.20 -28.53
N ALA A 97 -5.67 -3.96 -28.86
CA ALA A 97 -5.53 -2.83 -27.94
C ALA A 97 -6.31 -3.04 -26.63
N HIS A 98 -7.53 -3.60 -26.71
CA HIS A 98 -8.33 -3.94 -25.55
C HIS A 98 -7.68 -5.03 -24.69
N GLN A 99 -7.08 -6.07 -25.30
CA GLN A 99 -6.36 -7.10 -24.54
C GLN A 99 -5.09 -6.53 -23.87
N ALA A 100 -4.31 -5.73 -24.59
CA ALA A 100 -3.13 -5.06 -24.04
C ALA A 100 -3.51 -4.09 -22.89
N GLY A 101 -4.64 -3.38 -23.04
CA GLY A 101 -5.18 -2.52 -22.01
C GLY A 101 -5.57 -3.27 -20.74
N ALA A 102 -6.12 -4.48 -20.86
CA ALA A 102 -6.42 -5.33 -19.70
C ALA A 102 -5.14 -5.73 -18.94
N LEU A 103 -4.06 -6.07 -19.65
CA LEU A 103 -2.77 -6.38 -19.03
C LEU A 103 -2.15 -5.16 -18.33
N ALA A 104 -2.23 -3.98 -18.95
CA ALA A 104 -1.78 -2.73 -18.34
C ALA A 104 -2.56 -2.41 -17.05
N LEU A 105 -3.89 -2.58 -17.07
CA LEU A 105 -4.74 -2.38 -15.89
C LEU A 105 -4.39 -3.34 -14.76
N LEU A 106 -4.18 -4.62 -15.07
CA LEU A 106 -3.77 -5.62 -14.09
C LEU A 106 -2.41 -5.25 -13.46
N THR A 107 -1.45 -4.88 -14.29
CA THR A 107 -0.11 -4.50 -13.85
C THR A 107 -0.13 -3.27 -12.93
N GLU A 108 -0.85 -2.21 -13.31
CA GLU A 108 -0.99 -1.02 -12.47
C GLU A 108 -1.71 -1.32 -11.15
N THR A 109 -2.67 -2.24 -11.14
CA THR A 109 -3.35 -2.67 -9.91
C THR A 109 -2.39 -3.39 -8.95
N ILE A 110 -1.51 -4.25 -9.47
CA ILE A 110 -0.47 -4.93 -8.69
C ILE A 110 0.54 -3.90 -8.15
N VAL A 111 0.97 -2.94 -8.98
CA VAL A 111 1.89 -1.86 -8.57
C VAL A 111 1.25 -0.96 -7.51
N LEU A 112 -0.04 -0.66 -7.61
CA LEU A 112 -0.77 0.06 -6.57
C LEU A 112 -0.78 -0.74 -5.27
N GLY A 113 -1.07 -2.05 -5.34
CA GLY A 113 -1.02 -2.96 -4.20
C GLY A 113 0.35 -2.94 -3.51
N SER A 114 1.45 -3.00 -4.26
CA SER A 114 2.80 -2.97 -3.70
C SER A 114 3.16 -1.64 -3.03
N ARG A 115 2.60 -0.51 -3.51
CA ARG A 115 2.80 0.82 -2.90
C ARG A 115 1.99 1.04 -1.63
N VAL A 116 0.84 0.38 -1.51
CA VAL A 116 -0.04 0.49 -0.33
C VAL A 116 0.32 -0.56 0.72
N TRP A 117 0.86 -1.70 0.30
CA TRP A 117 1.25 -2.77 1.21
C TRP A 117 2.58 -2.46 1.90
N VAL A 118 2.50 -2.05 3.17
CA VAL A 118 3.68 -1.93 4.04
C VAL A 118 3.85 -3.22 4.84
N PRO A 119 4.99 -3.93 4.75
CA PRO A 119 5.20 -5.16 5.48
C PRO A 119 5.12 -4.91 6.99
N ARG A 120 4.20 -5.58 7.69
CA ARG A 120 4.05 -5.50 9.16
C ARG A 120 5.35 -5.83 9.92
N ARG A 121 6.29 -6.54 9.29
CA ARG A 121 7.64 -6.78 9.82
C ARG A 121 8.50 -5.51 9.77
N ALA A 122 8.48 -4.79 8.66
CA ALA A 122 9.22 -3.52 8.52
C ALA A 122 8.72 -2.47 9.52
N VAL A 123 7.40 -2.34 9.69
CA VAL A 123 6.82 -1.44 10.70
C VAL A 123 7.24 -1.84 12.12
N ARG A 124 7.22 -3.14 12.44
CA ARG A 124 7.64 -3.63 13.77
C ARG A 124 9.12 -3.42 14.04
N LEU A 125 9.99 -3.54 13.04
CA LEU A 125 11.43 -3.30 13.19
C LEU A 125 11.72 -1.81 13.40
N VAL A 126 11.07 -0.93 12.64
CA VAL A 126 11.17 0.52 12.85
C VAL A 126 10.64 0.90 14.23
N ALA A 127 9.49 0.37 14.64
CA ALA A 127 8.92 0.63 15.96
C ALA A 127 9.84 0.15 17.10
N ARG A 128 10.45 -1.04 16.96
CA ARG A 128 11.45 -1.55 17.91
C ARG A 128 12.66 -0.63 17.98
N ARG A 129 13.18 -0.18 16.83
CA ARG A 129 14.37 0.68 16.81
C ARG A 129 14.10 2.08 17.36
N VAL A 130 12.93 2.65 17.10
CA VAL A 130 12.50 3.92 17.71
C VAL A 130 12.35 3.78 19.22
N ALA A 131 11.78 2.66 19.70
CA ALA A 131 11.68 2.39 21.13
C ALA A 131 13.06 2.25 21.79
N GLU A 132 14.00 1.53 21.17
CA GLU A 132 15.39 1.40 21.64
C GLU A 132 16.16 2.72 21.68
N VAL A 133 15.99 3.58 20.66
CA VAL A 133 16.61 4.91 20.64
C VAL A 133 15.99 5.82 21.71
N GLY A 134 14.67 5.73 21.93
CA GLY A 134 13.97 6.46 22.99
C GLY A 134 14.42 6.04 24.39
N THR A 135 14.58 4.74 24.65
CA THR A 135 15.06 4.24 25.94
C THR A 135 16.54 4.55 26.17
N ALA A 136 17.37 4.49 25.13
CA ALA A 136 18.78 4.89 25.21
C ALA A 136 18.93 6.39 25.52
N GLY A 137 18.16 7.26 24.86
CA GLY A 137 18.16 8.70 25.13
C GLY A 137 17.74 9.07 26.56
N LEU A 138 16.73 8.38 27.10
CA LEU A 138 16.29 8.54 28.49
C LEU A 138 17.35 8.05 29.50
N ALA A 139 18.03 6.94 29.21
CA ALA A 139 19.10 6.41 30.06
C ALA A 139 20.32 7.34 30.11
N THR A 140 20.75 7.88 28.97
CA THR A 140 21.87 8.84 28.90
C THR A 140 21.53 10.15 29.63
N GLY A 141 20.30 10.67 29.45
CA GLY A 141 19.84 11.86 30.16
C GLY A 141 19.77 11.66 31.69
N SER A 142 19.27 10.52 32.14
CA SER A 142 19.21 10.19 33.57
C SER A 142 20.61 10.03 34.20
N ALA A 143 21.56 9.45 33.47
CA ALA A 143 22.95 9.32 33.91
C ALA A 143 23.66 10.68 34.00
N ALA A 144 23.46 11.55 33.01
CA ALA A 144 24.00 12.91 33.01
C ALA A 144 23.46 13.76 34.17
N VAL A 145 22.14 13.68 34.44
CA VAL A 145 21.51 14.36 35.58
C VAL A 145 22.03 13.82 36.91
N ARG A 146 22.18 12.48 37.07
CA ARG A 146 22.75 11.89 38.29
C ARG A 146 24.21 12.30 38.52
N ALA A 147 25.01 12.36 37.46
CA ALA A 147 26.38 12.83 37.53
C ALA A 147 26.46 14.31 37.94
N GLN A 148 25.57 15.16 37.43
CA GLN A 148 25.49 16.57 37.77
C GLN A 148 25.05 16.79 39.23
N VAL A 149 24.05 16.04 39.70
CA VAL A 149 23.59 16.07 41.10
C VAL A 149 24.65 15.53 42.06
N GLY A 150 25.34 14.45 41.70
CA GLY A 150 26.45 13.90 42.51
C GLY A 150 27.65 14.84 42.60
N ARG A 151 27.88 15.68 41.59
CA ARG A 151 28.92 16.72 41.60
C ARG A 151 28.51 17.94 42.43
N ALA A 152 27.21 18.29 42.45
CA ALA A 152 26.66 19.34 43.31
C ALA A 152 26.67 18.95 44.80
N GLY A 153 26.35 17.68 45.13
CA GLY A 153 26.38 17.17 46.51
C GLY A 153 27.77 17.05 47.15
N ARG A 154 28.84 16.99 46.35
CA ARG A 154 30.24 16.98 46.85
C ARG A 154 30.79 18.38 47.15
N ARG A 155 30.08 19.45 46.78
CA ARG A 155 30.35 20.82 47.26
C ARG A 155 29.58 21.05 48.55
N GLY A 156 30.00 20.39 49.62
CA GLY A 156 29.51 20.71 50.96
C GLY A 156 29.87 22.15 51.36
N PRO A 157 29.14 22.77 52.32
CA PRO A 157 29.28 24.18 52.70
C PRO A 157 30.69 24.63 53.16
N GLY A 158 31.66 23.71 53.34
CA GLY A 158 33.05 24.05 53.68
C GLY A 158 33.86 24.71 52.56
N ALA A 159 33.46 24.62 51.29
CA ALA A 159 34.20 25.23 50.17
C ALA A 159 34.02 26.75 50.07
N MET A 160 33.04 27.35 50.77
CA MET A 160 32.80 28.79 50.74
C MET A 160 33.64 29.57 51.77
N LEU A 161 34.18 28.90 52.80
CA LEU A 161 35.00 29.55 53.84
C LEU A 161 36.48 29.73 53.44
N ALA A 162 36.97 29.01 52.43
CA ALA A 162 38.38 29.09 52.01
C ALA A 162 38.69 30.29 51.08
N ALA A 163 37.67 31.04 50.63
CA ALA A 163 37.85 32.16 49.71
C ALA A 163 37.99 33.53 50.42
N ARG A 164 37.98 33.59 51.76
CA ARG A 164 37.90 34.85 52.52
C ARG A 164 39.14 35.23 53.34
N THR A 165 40.26 34.49 53.22
CA THR A 165 41.49 34.76 54.00
C THR A 165 42.74 35.10 53.19
N GLY A 166 42.63 35.28 51.87
CA GLY A 166 43.80 35.55 50.98
C GLY A 166 44.03 37.02 50.61
N GLY A 167 43.77 37.97 51.52
CA GLY A 167 43.79 39.40 51.21
C GLY A 167 44.56 40.27 52.20
N VAL A 168 45.81 39.92 52.49
CA VAL A 168 46.78 40.83 53.13
C VAL A 168 48.13 40.63 52.42
N GLU A 169 48.83 41.74 52.21
CA GLU A 169 50.22 41.88 51.74
C GLU A 169 50.39 42.16 50.24
N LYS A 170 50.59 43.44 49.88
CA LYS A 170 51.93 44.02 49.63
C LYS A 170 51.87 45.53 49.34
N VAL A 171 52.94 46.18 49.82
CA VAL A 171 53.37 47.58 49.67
C VAL A 171 53.56 47.96 48.20
#